data_AF-A0A5T2H4L6-F1
#
_entry.id   AF-A0A5T2H4L6-F1
#
_cell.length_a   1.000
_cell.length_b   1.000
_cell.length_c   1.000
_cell.angle_alpha   90.00
_cell.angle_beta   90.00
_cell.angle_gamma   90.00
#
_symmetry.space_group_name_H-M   'P 1'
#
loop_
_entity.id
_entity.type
_entity.pdbx_description
1 polymer ?
#
loop_
_entity_poly.entity_id
_entity_poly.type
_entity_poly.pdbx_seq_one_letter_code
_entity_poly.pdbx_strand_id
1 'polypeptide(L)'
;PSSAPALKASVDVIFTTLTSPDSSSANMYGHMAETSTATVDGASYTFYRPKLAAETDGEDRTASINNETWAQFTWGHADAHCDILPDARQLEGLKIERGDLATTLGWPVGLTSGDEEYWSSSQGSIATDHISIDMRSRSLTQMPDATQSLVSCVDKAPPAVTPKLVISADNVDSTVNAAKVKVGDDINMKITVTDSATNKPLPYRYFNVYLGDEQNRQNQKNADIDSGHQWTDDPVIITNLAGSDGHYHGVTDANGQFSLVLTQDKGAGVLTPVRVVLFDGTEATQNVIFTVVTSPDVAQARMWGHMQGVVEAGNIYKRPLLADEAAQDTGSEFENNEYWATFNSVTAATNQCGTGQVPGQLLLDTLYQAHSGNAMETTYGWPTQKHSYIAADTDGSTTAHVNLATGADSTFSGTEPNYLSCSGNELVTSLDVYFNGDESLRNAVAKVGEQITMNVHSVNALNGLSVPNASFTVTMSHGKNRDNATTGFTDPSDGTLVMGGTPFGSSRASMTYQGMTDAEGNATLVIEQPQGVGLLTPLSVLPVNSLITTPINRSVKFTVPTSPDTPEAQMWGHMADTLTVSDMEFQRPKLAAEATAATRTQEQDNETWARV
;
A
#
# COMPACT_ATOMS: atom_id res chain seq x y z
N PRO A 1 -63.97 90.27 -0.03
CA PRO A 1 -62.76 90.12 -0.87
C PRO A 1 -62.41 88.63 -1.02
N SER A 2 -62.90 88.04 -2.10
CA SER A 2 -62.70 86.68 -2.58
C SER A 2 -61.47 86.59 -3.49
N SER A 3 -60.32 87.12 -3.06
CA SER A 3 -59.14 87.25 -3.91
C SER A 3 -57.82 87.19 -3.12
N ALA A 4 -57.62 86.10 -2.37
CA ALA A 4 -56.28 85.67 -2.01
C ALA A 4 -55.85 84.61 -3.04
N PRO A 5 -54.85 84.89 -3.92
CA PRO A 5 -54.29 83.83 -4.75
C PRO A 5 -53.64 82.82 -3.80
N ALA A 6 -54.13 81.57 -3.84
CA ALA A 6 -53.44 80.48 -3.17
C ALA A 6 -52.04 80.37 -3.79
N LEU A 7 -51.00 80.71 -3.03
CA LEU A 7 -49.62 80.39 -3.35
C LEU A 7 -49.48 78.86 -3.31
N LYS A 8 -49.81 78.20 -4.42
CA LYS A 8 -49.37 76.83 -4.69
C LYS A 8 -48.10 76.93 -5.52
N ALA A 9 -46.98 77.22 -4.87
CA ALA A 9 -45.70 76.81 -5.43
C ALA A 9 -45.60 75.29 -5.18
N SER A 10 -45.70 74.46 -6.21
CA SER A 10 -45.25 73.08 -6.10
C SER A 10 -43.74 73.07 -6.35
N VAL A 11 -43.01 72.36 -5.50
CA VAL A 11 -41.61 72.03 -5.71
C VAL A 11 -41.58 70.53 -5.92
N ASP A 12 -41.06 70.11 -7.07
CA ASP A 12 -40.88 68.70 -7.35
C ASP A 12 -39.70 68.19 -6.49
N VAL A 13 -39.93 67.08 -5.78
CA VAL A 13 -38.91 66.43 -4.96
C VAL A 13 -38.61 65.08 -5.60
N ILE A 14 -37.34 64.86 -5.93
CA ILE A 14 -36.85 63.61 -6.50
C ILE A 14 -36.08 62.85 -5.43
N PHE A 15 -36.47 61.60 -5.20
CA PHE A 15 -35.70 60.63 -4.43
C PHE A 15 -35.11 59.64 -5.42
N THR A 16 -33.79 59.66 -5.58
CA THR A 16 -33.12 58.76 -6.53
C THR A 16 -33.01 57.34 -5.97
N THR A 17 -33.04 56.34 -6.85
CA THR A 17 -32.84 54.93 -6.48
C THR A 17 -31.44 54.46 -6.87
N LEU A 18 -30.84 53.58 -6.06
CA LEU A 18 -29.52 53.02 -6.33
C LEU A 18 -29.52 52.14 -7.58
N THR A 19 -30.62 51.42 -7.84
CA THR A 19 -30.72 50.42 -8.91
C THR A 19 -31.04 51.00 -10.30
N SER A 20 -30.92 52.32 -10.45
CA SER A 20 -31.11 53.02 -11.72
C SER A 20 -29.91 53.95 -11.94
N PRO A 21 -29.36 54.05 -13.16
CA PRO A 21 -28.27 54.95 -13.45
C PRO A 21 -28.71 56.41 -13.52
N ASP A 22 -27.80 57.33 -13.22
CA ASP A 22 -28.01 58.77 -13.44
C ASP A 22 -27.82 59.08 -14.93
N SER A 23 -28.80 58.65 -15.74
CA SER A 23 -28.77 58.69 -17.20
C SER A 23 -30.09 59.21 -17.74
N SER A 24 -30.05 60.02 -18.80
CA SER A 24 -31.27 60.46 -19.49
C SER A 24 -32.02 59.33 -20.18
N SER A 25 -31.37 58.17 -20.35
CA SER A 25 -31.95 56.96 -20.93
C SER A 25 -32.62 56.05 -19.89
N ALA A 26 -32.50 56.36 -18.60
CA ALA A 26 -33.09 55.59 -17.52
C ALA A 26 -34.60 55.85 -17.36
N ASN A 27 -35.35 54.83 -16.94
CA ASN A 27 -36.77 54.96 -16.63
C ASN A 27 -37.01 55.65 -15.29
N MET A 28 -36.07 55.50 -14.35
CA MET A 28 -36.16 56.07 -12.99
C MET A 28 -35.08 57.14 -12.77
N TYR A 29 -35.29 57.99 -11.76
CA TYR A 29 -34.23 58.88 -11.29
C TYR A 29 -33.23 58.07 -10.47
N GLY A 30 -32.00 57.95 -10.99
CA GLY A 30 -30.99 57.04 -10.49
C GLY A 30 -29.80 57.70 -9.79
N HIS A 31 -29.00 56.90 -9.09
CA HIS A 31 -27.65 57.27 -8.65
C HIS A 31 -26.69 56.05 -8.66
N MET A 32 -26.96 55.04 -9.48
CA MET A 32 -26.09 53.88 -9.67
C MET A 32 -24.66 54.30 -9.98
N ALA A 33 -23.69 53.61 -9.40
CA ALA A 33 -22.29 53.85 -9.73
C ALA A 33 -22.01 53.42 -11.18
N GLU A 34 -21.49 54.33 -12.01
CA GLU A 34 -21.09 54.03 -13.39
C GLU A 34 -19.94 53.03 -13.47
N THR A 35 -19.05 53.07 -12.48
CA THR A 35 -17.90 52.17 -12.38
C THR A 35 -17.70 51.68 -10.95
N SER A 36 -17.03 50.53 -10.84
CA SER A 36 -16.52 50.01 -9.58
C SER A 36 -15.13 49.44 -9.80
N THR A 37 -14.22 49.69 -8.86
CA THR A 37 -12.90 49.05 -8.90
C THR A 37 -12.93 47.70 -8.21
N ALA A 38 -12.03 46.79 -8.56
CA ALA A 38 -11.68 45.65 -7.72
C ALA A 38 -10.19 45.29 -7.86
N THR A 39 -9.58 44.81 -6.78
CA THR A 39 -8.20 44.35 -6.75
C THR A 39 -8.14 42.85 -6.96
N VAL A 40 -7.56 42.43 -8.08
CA VAL A 40 -7.36 41.02 -8.43
C VAL A 40 -5.87 40.78 -8.62
N ASP A 41 -5.31 39.84 -7.86
CA ASP A 41 -3.88 39.49 -7.86
C ASP A 41 -2.93 40.69 -7.66
N GLY A 42 -3.37 41.68 -6.87
CA GLY A 42 -2.59 42.89 -6.58
C GLY A 42 -2.65 43.96 -7.66
N ALA A 43 -3.43 43.76 -8.73
CA ALA A 43 -3.73 44.78 -9.72
C ALA A 43 -5.16 45.30 -9.52
N SER A 44 -5.33 46.63 -9.52
CA SER A 44 -6.65 47.26 -9.53
C SER A 44 -7.20 47.30 -10.95
N TYR A 45 -8.43 46.83 -11.13
CA TYR A 45 -9.21 46.90 -12.36
C TYR A 45 -10.44 47.78 -12.15
N THR A 46 -10.90 48.43 -13.21
CA THR A 46 -12.10 49.26 -13.21
C THR A 46 -13.15 48.61 -14.10
N PHE A 47 -14.27 48.22 -13.49
CA PHE A 47 -15.41 47.61 -14.15
C PHE A 47 -16.46 48.68 -14.43
N TYR A 48 -17.17 48.54 -15.54
CA TYR A 48 -18.25 49.42 -15.95
C TYR A 48 -19.58 48.71 -15.77
N ARG A 49 -20.58 49.44 -15.29
CA ARG A 49 -21.93 48.88 -15.17
C ARG A 49 -22.43 48.38 -16.54
N PRO A 50 -23.29 47.35 -16.57
CA PRO A 50 -24.02 47.00 -17.78
C PRO A 50 -24.74 48.21 -18.38
N LYS A 51 -24.92 48.20 -19.70
CA LYS A 51 -25.61 49.29 -20.41
C LYS A 51 -27.11 49.07 -20.43
N LEU A 52 -27.86 50.16 -20.32
CA LEU A 52 -29.27 50.14 -20.69
C LEU A 52 -29.37 49.87 -22.20
N ALA A 53 -30.45 49.23 -22.64
CA ALA A 53 -30.69 48.99 -24.06
C ALA A 53 -30.69 50.28 -24.90
N ALA A 54 -31.11 51.40 -24.30
CA ALA A 54 -31.09 52.72 -24.96
C ALA A 54 -29.72 53.44 -24.92
N GLU A 55 -28.70 52.84 -24.31
CA GLU A 55 -27.34 53.41 -24.22
C GLU A 55 -26.34 52.77 -25.19
N THR A 56 -26.76 51.73 -25.90
CA THR A 56 -25.92 50.96 -26.83
C THR A 56 -26.74 50.56 -28.05
N ASP A 57 -26.05 50.32 -29.16
CA ASP A 57 -26.61 49.61 -30.31
C ASP A 57 -26.00 48.19 -30.33
N GLY A 58 -26.69 47.22 -30.96
CA GLY A 58 -26.15 45.88 -31.19
C GLY A 58 -26.40 44.87 -30.07
N GLU A 59 -27.33 45.16 -29.17
CA GLU A 59 -27.87 44.19 -28.22
C GLU A 59 -28.64 43.08 -28.94
N ASP A 60 -28.52 41.84 -28.45
CA ASP A 60 -29.25 40.69 -29.00
C ASP A 60 -30.63 40.53 -28.37
N ARG A 61 -30.76 40.98 -27.12
CA ARG A 61 -31.98 40.88 -26.32
C ARG A 61 -31.98 41.97 -25.25
N THR A 62 -33.16 42.21 -24.68
CA THR A 62 -33.30 43.08 -23.50
C THR A 62 -33.89 42.33 -22.32
N ALA A 63 -33.49 42.73 -21.12
CA ALA A 63 -33.99 42.21 -19.84
C ALA A 63 -34.51 43.34 -18.95
N SER A 64 -35.67 43.15 -18.32
CA SER A 64 -36.28 44.12 -17.42
C SER A 64 -35.90 43.79 -15.98
N ILE A 65 -34.98 44.55 -15.40
CA ILE A 65 -34.45 44.33 -14.04
C ILE A 65 -34.52 45.64 -13.28
N ASN A 66 -35.12 45.63 -12.08
CA ASN A 66 -35.25 46.79 -11.20
C ASN A 66 -35.90 48.03 -11.84
N ASN A 67 -36.92 47.84 -12.70
CA ASN A 67 -37.62 48.86 -13.50
C ASN A 67 -36.79 49.51 -14.61
N GLU A 68 -35.62 48.97 -14.92
CA GLU A 68 -34.78 49.40 -16.04
C GLU A 68 -34.73 48.32 -17.12
N THR A 69 -34.46 48.73 -18.37
CA THR A 69 -34.32 47.83 -19.52
C THR A 69 -32.84 47.72 -19.90
N TRP A 70 -32.23 46.58 -19.59
CA TRP A 70 -30.81 46.31 -19.78
C TRP A 70 -30.54 45.59 -21.10
N ALA A 71 -29.41 45.90 -21.73
CA ALA A 71 -28.92 45.20 -22.91
C ALA A 71 -28.34 43.83 -22.54
N GLN A 72 -28.65 42.81 -23.33
CA GLN A 72 -28.03 41.49 -23.25
C GLN A 72 -27.42 41.12 -24.60
N PHE A 73 -26.34 40.35 -24.55
CA PHE A 73 -25.52 40.01 -25.72
C PHE A 73 -25.26 38.52 -25.78
N THR A 74 -25.19 37.97 -26.98
CA THR A 74 -24.45 36.75 -27.29
C THR A 74 -22.97 36.95 -27.00
N TRP A 75 -22.21 35.89 -26.77
CA TRP A 75 -20.80 36.02 -26.38
C TRP A 75 -19.99 36.81 -27.42
N GLY A 76 -20.18 36.52 -28.71
CA GLY A 76 -19.48 37.23 -29.78
C GLY A 76 -19.81 38.73 -29.85
N HIS A 77 -21.07 39.12 -29.56
CA HIS A 77 -21.42 40.53 -29.46
C HIS A 77 -20.95 41.17 -28.14
N ALA A 78 -20.87 40.42 -27.04
CA ALA A 78 -20.29 40.88 -25.78
C ALA A 78 -18.79 41.22 -25.94
N ASP A 79 -18.04 40.33 -26.60
CA ASP A 79 -16.61 40.52 -26.90
C ASP A 79 -16.39 41.72 -27.84
N ALA A 80 -17.28 41.93 -28.81
CA ALA A 80 -17.24 43.10 -29.69
C ALA A 80 -17.70 44.41 -29.01
N HIS A 81 -18.61 44.33 -28.03
CA HIS A 81 -19.15 45.48 -27.30
C HIS A 81 -18.12 46.09 -26.35
N CYS A 82 -17.30 45.25 -25.71
CA CYS A 82 -16.26 45.71 -24.80
C CYS A 82 -14.92 45.89 -25.52
N ASP A 83 -14.20 46.97 -25.22
CA ASP A 83 -12.77 47.06 -25.57
C ASP A 83 -11.98 45.88 -24.94
N ILE A 84 -12.37 45.48 -23.72
CA ILE A 84 -11.91 44.27 -23.04
C ILE A 84 -13.08 43.65 -22.27
N LEU A 85 -13.44 42.42 -22.65
CA LEU A 85 -14.34 41.57 -21.87
C LEU A 85 -13.56 40.91 -20.72
N PRO A 86 -13.96 41.10 -19.44
CA PRO A 86 -13.22 40.55 -18.32
C PRO A 86 -13.21 39.02 -18.33
N ASP A 87 -12.13 38.42 -17.84
CA ASP A 87 -12.11 36.99 -17.60
C ASP A 87 -12.90 36.63 -16.32
N ALA A 88 -13.15 35.33 -16.10
CA ALA A 88 -13.92 34.88 -14.94
C ALA A 88 -13.26 35.29 -13.61
N ARG A 89 -11.93 35.37 -13.55
CA ARG A 89 -11.19 35.77 -12.34
C ARG A 89 -11.43 37.24 -12.00
N GLN A 90 -11.47 38.10 -13.01
CA GLN A 90 -11.75 39.52 -12.83
C GLN A 90 -13.16 39.76 -12.29
N LEU A 91 -14.18 39.12 -12.87
CA LEU A 91 -15.57 39.24 -12.42
C LEU A 91 -15.79 38.64 -11.02
N GLU A 92 -15.13 37.52 -10.71
CA GLU A 92 -15.06 36.96 -9.36
C GLU A 92 -14.47 37.94 -8.37
N GLY A 93 -13.35 38.58 -8.71
CA GLY A 93 -12.73 39.62 -7.89
C GLY A 93 -13.67 40.79 -7.60
N LEU A 94 -14.41 41.25 -8.61
CA LEU A 94 -15.46 42.26 -8.44
C LEU A 94 -16.53 41.79 -7.45
N LYS A 95 -17.03 40.56 -7.61
CA LYS A 95 -18.06 39.98 -6.74
C LYS A 95 -17.56 39.83 -5.30
N ILE A 96 -16.32 39.40 -5.08
CA ILE A 96 -15.72 39.25 -3.76
C ILE A 96 -15.56 40.60 -3.05
N GLU A 97 -15.03 41.61 -3.75
CA GLU A 97 -14.73 42.90 -3.12
C GLU A 97 -15.99 43.73 -2.84
N ARG A 98 -17.04 43.55 -3.66
CA ARG A 98 -18.27 44.33 -3.54
C ARG A 98 -19.42 43.56 -2.89
N GLY A 99 -19.38 42.24 -2.84
CA GLY A 99 -20.46 41.45 -2.27
C GLY A 99 -21.70 41.46 -3.17
N ASP A 100 -22.85 41.84 -2.66
CA ASP A 100 -24.09 41.89 -3.45
C ASP A 100 -24.14 43.15 -4.32
N LEU A 101 -23.81 43.00 -5.61
CA LEU A 101 -23.72 44.12 -6.55
C LEU A 101 -25.01 44.93 -6.66
N ALA A 102 -26.19 44.29 -6.49
CA ALA A 102 -27.47 44.98 -6.57
C ALA A 102 -27.65 45.96 -5.39
N THR A 103 -27.23 45.57 -4.18
CA THR A 103 -27.39 46.42 -2.98
C THR A 103 -26.20 47.33 -2.71
N THR A 104 -25.00 47.01 -3.23
CA THR A 104 -23.81 47.83 -3.02
C THR A 104 -23.53 48.80 -4.16
N LEU A 105 -23.78 48.41 -5.41
CA LEU A 105 -23.53 49.23 -6.59
C LEU A 105 -24.81 49.66 -7.31
N GLY A 106 -25.92 48.93 -7.10
CA GLY A 106 -27.15 49.08 -7.87
C GLY A 106 -27.17 48.29 -9.18
N TRP A 107 -26.07 47.62 -9.53
CA TRP A 107 -25.91 46.96 -10.82
C TRP A 107 -26.93 45.84 -11.00
N PRO A 108 -27.41 45.60 -12.23
CA PRO A 108 -28.40 44.58 -12.48
C PRO A 108 -27.80 43.21 -12.19
N VAL A 109 -28.48 42.44 -11.37
CA VAL A 109 -28.14 41.06 -11.07
C VAL A 109 -29.38 40.24 -11.36
N GLY A 110 -29.22 39.11 -12.04
CA GLY A 110 -30.35 38.33 -12.53
C GLY A 110 -31.36 37.92 -11.46
N LEU A 111 -32.65 37.87 -11.77
CA LEU A 111 -33.70 37.45 -10.84
C LEU A 111 -33.78 35.92 -10.72
N THR A 112 -33.45 35.20 -11.81
CA THR A 112 -33.38 33.73 -11.90
C THR A 112 -32.02 33.29 -12.45
N SER A 113 -31.52 32.11 -12.06
CA SER A 113 -30.24 31.57 -12.56
C SER A 113 -30.36 31.21 -14.04
N GLY A 114 -29.30 31.42 -14.83
CA GLY A 114 -29.19 30.98 -16.22
C GLY A 114 -29.57 31.99 -17.32
N ASP A 115 -30.33 33.05 -17.03
CA ASP A 115 -30.80 33.99 -18.08
C ASP A 115 -30.16 35.40 -17.98
N GLU A 116 -29.48 35.72 -16.89
CA GLU A 116 -29.01 37.08 -16.55
C GLU A 116 -27.66 37.05 -15.80
N GLU A 117 -26.79 36.13 -16.23
CA GLU A 117 -25.41 36.00 -15.74
C GLU A 117 -24.49 37.03 -16.42
N TYR A 118 -23.27 37.18 -15.91
CA TYR A 118 -22.29 38.09 -16.49
C TYR A 118 -21.33 37.30 -17.38
N TRP A 119 -21.24 37.67 -18.65
CA TRP A 119 -20.30 37.05 -19.59
C TRP A 119 -18.85 37.30 -19.20
N SER A 120 -18.03 36.26 -19.35
CA SER A 120 -16.58 36.38 -19.26
C SER A 120 -15.89 35.98 -20.58
N SER A 121 -14.65 36.42 -20.76
CA SER A 121 -13.78 35.96 -21.85
C SER A 121 -13.13 34.59 -21.56
N SER A 122 -13.43 33.94 -20.43
CA SER A 122 -12.90 32.62 -20.11
C SER A 122 -13.62 31.54 -20.90
N GLN A 123 -12.85 30.81 -21.70
CA GLN A 123 -13.37 29.75 -22.57
C GLN A 123 -13.90 28.56 -21.78
N GLY A 124 -14.99 27.97 -22.28
CA GLY A 124 -15.61 26.78 -21.74
C GLY A 124 -15.01 25.49 -22.29
N SER A 125 -15.78 24.40 -22.21
CA SER A 125 -15.36 23.06 -22.62
C SER A 125 -15.06 22.87 -24.09
N ILE A 126 -15.74 23.65 -24.92
CA ILE A 126 -15.69 23.60 -26.37
C ILE A 126 -15.56 25.03 -26.89
N ALA A 127 -15.11 25.16 -28.14
CA ALA A 127 -14.81 26.45 -28.73
C ALA A 127 -16.02 27.40 -28.85
N THR A 128 -17.25 26.87 -28.76
CA THR A 128 -18.52 27.61 -28.89
C THR A 128 -19.19 27.92 -27.56
N ASP A 129 -18.48 27.69 -26.45
CA ASP A 129 -19.00 27.89 -25.11
C ASP A 129 -18.00 28.73 -24.30
N HIS A 130 -18.54 29.59 -23.45
CA HIS A 130 -17.75 30.41 -22.53
C HIS A 130 -18.32 30.34 -21.11
N ILE A 131 -17.47 30.66 -20.15
CA ILE A 131 -17.84 30.76 -18.75
C ILE A 131 -18.55 32.09 -18.53
N SER A 132 -19.63 32.03 -17.77
CA SER A 132 -20.35 33.16 -17.21
C SER A 132 -20.42 33.02 -15.70
N ILE A 133 -20.72 34.12 -15.01
CA ILE A 133 -20.79 34.14 -13.56
C ILE A 133 -22.16 34.65 -13.12
N ASP A 134 -22.86 33.84 -12.34
CA ASP A 134 -24.06 34.28 -11.62
C ASP A 134 -23.62 35.20 -10.48
N MET A 135 -23.77 36.50 -10.69
CA MET A 135 -23.40 37.54 -9.74
C MET A 135 -24.23 37.55 -8.44
N ARG A 136 -25.23 36.66 -8.27
CA ARG A 136 -25.86 36.42 -6.96
C ARG A 136 -25.12 35.35 -6.17
N SER A 137 -25.04 34.19 -6.79
CA SER A 137 -24.59 32.95 -6.15
C SER A 137 -23.09 32.77 -6.20
N ARG A 138 -22.40 33.57 -7.03
CA ARG A 138 -20.97 33.44 -7.32
C ARG A 138 -20.66 32.10 -8.02
N SER A 139 -21.66 31.51 -8.67
CA SER A 139 -21.49 30.26 -9.42
C SER A 139 -20.91 30.55 -10.80
N LEU A 140 -19.97 29.72 -11.23
CA LEU A 140 -19.46 29.73 -12.60
C LEU A 140 -20.27 28.75 -13.42
N THR A 141 -20.91 29.24 -14.47
CA THR A 141 -21.73 28.44 -15.39
C THR A 141 -21.10 28.48 -16.77
N GLN A 142 -21.01 27.33 -17.43
CA GLN A 142 -20.70 27.29 -18.85
C GLN A 142 -22.00 27.51 -19.65
N MET A 143 -21.97 28.46 -20.57
CA MET A 143 -23.10 28.75 -21.45
C MET A 143 -22.65 28.71 -22.92
N PRO A 144 -23.50 28.18 -23.83
CA PRO A 144 -23.28 28.31 -25.27
C PRO A 144 -23.20 29.78 -25.68
N ASP A 145 -22.33 30.11 -26.63
CA ASP A 145 -22.08 31.48 -27.10
C ASP A 145 -23.34 32.17 -27.67
N ALA A 146 -24.31 31.37 -28.12
CA ALA A 146 -25.60 31.85 -28.61
C ALA A 146 -26.57 32.30 -27.50
N THR A 147 -26.25 32.05 -26.23
CA THR A 147 -27.04 32.51 -25.07
C THR A 147 -26.92 34.02 -24.91
N GLN A 148 -27.99 34.72 -24.50
CA GLN A 148 -27.93 36.15 -24.21
C GLN A 148 -27.68 36.38 -22.72
N SER A 149 -26.70 37.21 -22.37
CA SER A 149 -26.37 37.53 -20.97
C SER A 149 -25.91 38.97 -20.80
N LEU A 150 -25.79 39.39 -19.54
CA LEU A 150 -25.31 40.73 -19.18
C LEU A 150 -23.79 40.84 -19.38
N VAL A 151 -23.32 42.06 -19.58
CA VAL A 151 -21.91 42.34 -19.84
C VAL A 151 -21.46 43.52 -18.97
N SER A 152 -20.32 43.34 -18.30
CA SER A 152 -19.61 44.40 -17.59
C SER A 152 -18.20 44.49 -18.19
N CYS A 153 -17.89 45.55 -18.95
CA CYS A 153 -16.55 45.73 -19.50
C CYS A 153 -15.52 46.07 -18.42
N VAL A 154 -14.22 45.87 -18.71
CA VAL A 154 -13.11 46.20 -17.81
C VAL A 154 -12.06 47.08 -18.50
N ASP A 155 -11.35 47.91 -17.73
CA ASP A 155 -10.37 48.88 -18.25
C ASP A 155 -9.12 48.26 -18.89
N LYS A 156 -8.78 47.01 -18.55
CA LYS A 156 -7.62 46.30 -19.10
C LYS A 156 -7.70 44.79 -18.91
N ALA A 157 -7.04 44.06 -19.82
CA ALA A 157 -6.87 42.61 -19.71
C ALA A 157 -5.90 42.24 -18.57
N PRO A 158 -6.05 41.05 -17.97
CA PRO A 158 -5.07 40.51 -17.05
C PRO A 158 -3.77 40.14 -17.79
N PRO A 159 -2.63 40.01 -17.08
CA PRO A 159 -1.40 39.53 -17.69
C PRO A 159 -1.58 38.17 -18.37
N ALA A 160 -0.90 37.97 -19.50
CA ALA A 160 -0.80 36.66 -20.12
C ALA A 160 -0.11 35.66 -19.18
N VAL A 161 -0.59 34.42 -19.16
CA VAL A 161 -0.08 33.34 -18.31
C VAL A 161 0.11 32.09 -19.14
N THR A 162 1.04 31.23 -18.75
CA THR A 162 1.29 29.95 -19.40
C THR A 162 1.01 28.82 -18.41
N PRO A 163 -0.15 28.15 -18.51
CA PRO A 163 -0.55 27.10 -17.59
C PRO A 163 0.48 25.97 -17.45
N LYS A 164 0.63 25.50 -16.22
CA LYS A 164 1.33 24.30 -15.81
C LYS A 164 0.35 23.47 -14.99
N LEU A 165 0.06 22.27 -15.47
CA LEU A 165 -0.83 21.31 -14.85
C LEU A 165 -0.03 20.26 -14.07
N VAL A 166 -0.43 20.01 -12.82
CA VAL A 166 0.12 18.94 -11.98
C VAL A 166 -1.05 18.16 -11.38
N ILE A 167 -0.92 16.85 -11.37
CA ILE A 167 -1.83 15.93 -10.69
C ILE A 167 -1.07 15.25 -9.56
N SER A 168 -1.67 15.20 -8.38
CA SER A 168 -1.18 14.39 -7.26
C SER A 168 -2.30 13.51 -6.74
N ALA A 169 -1.99 12.30 -6.30
CA ALA A 169 -2.96 11.38 -5.70
C ALA A 169 -2.49 10.93 -4.31
N ASP A 170 -3.42 10.48 -3.48
CA ASP A 170 -3.09 9.64 -2.33
C ASP A 170 -2.72 8.22 -2.77
N ASN A 171 -2.16 7.43 -1.84
CA ASN A 171 -1.87 6.01 -2.04
C ASN A 171 -1.01 5.67 -3.28
N VAL A 172 -0.11 6.59 -3.68
CA VAL A 172 0.77 6.39 -4.83
C VAL A 172 1.83 5.34 -4.52
N ASP A 173 1.82 4.25 -5.29
CA ASP A 173 2.90 3.28 -5.36
C ASP A 173 3.89 3.73 -6.44
N SER A 174 5.06 4.20 -6.00
CA SER A 174 6.11 4.69 -6.90
C SER A 174 6.74 3.60 -7.77
N THR A 175 6.58 2.32 -7.42
CA THR A 175 7.16 1.21 -8.21
C THR A 175 6.41 1.01 -9.52
N VAL A 176 5.12 1.35 -9.55
CA VAL A 176 4.23 1.21 -10.71
C VAL A 176 3.68 2.55 -11.22
N ASN A 177 4.05 3.65 -10.55
CA ASN A 177 3.63 5.02 -10.88
C ASN A 177 2.10 5.17 -10.97
N ALA A 178 1.39 4.62 -9.99
CA ALA A 178 -0.07 4.66 -9.92
C ALA A 178 -0.56 4.82 -8.47
N ALA A 179 -1.71 5.47 -8.27
CA ALA A 179 -2.44 5.40 -7.02
C ALA A 179 -3.13 4.04 -6.90
N LYS A 180 -2.92 3.33 -5.79
CA LYS A 180 -3.32 1.92 -5.64
C LYS A 180 -4.13 1.73 -4.36
N VAL A 181 -5.38 1.31 -4.50
CA VAL A 181 -6.28 0.95 -3.38
C VAL A 181 -7.01 -0.37 -3.68
N LYS A 182 -7.91 -0.83 -2.82
CA LYS A 182 -8.75 -2.00 -3.09
C LYS A 182 -10.04 -1.56 -3.79
N VAL A 183 -10.65 -2.46 -4.56
CA VAL A 183 -12.02 -2.27 -5.06
C VAL A 183 -12.96 -1.95 -3.89
N GLY A 184 -13.79 -0.92 -4.06
CA GLY A 184 -14.69 -0.37 -3.03
C GLY A 184 -14.07 0.69 -2.10
N ASP A 185 -12.77 0.95 -2.17
CA ASP A 185 -12.14 2.12 -1.53
C ASP A 185 -12.12 3.32 -2.50
N ASP A 186 -11.80 4.51 -1.97
CA ASP A 186 -11.69 5.75 -2.74
C ASP A 186 -10.23 6.13 -3.02
N ILE A 187 -9.97 6.73 -4.19
CA ILE A 187 -8.72 7.47 -4.47
C ILE A 187 -9.03 8.96 -4.53
N ASN A 188 -8.30 9.76 -3.75
CA ASN A 188 -8.40 11.22 -3.80
C ASN A 188 -7.26 11.78 -4.65
N MET A 189 -7.62 12.47 -5.73
CA MET A 189 -6.66 13.18 -6.57
C MET A 189 -6.84 14.69 -6.43
N LYS A 190 -5.75 15.43 -6.64
CA LYS A 190 -5.74 16.89 -6.67
C LYS A 190 -5.13 17.35 -7.98
N ILE A 191 -5.92 18.09 -8.73
CA ILE A 191 -5.51 18.88 -9.89
C ILE A 191 -4.98 20.21 -9.35
N THR A 192 -3.83 20.66 -9.84
CA THR A 192 -3.26 21.97 -9.53
C THR A 192 -2.79 22.64 -10.82
N VAL A 193 -3.29 23.85 -11.06
CA VAL A 193 -2.94 24.67 -12.21
C VAL A 193 -2.23 25.93 -11.72
N THR A 194 -1.01 26.12 -12.20
CA THR A 194 -0.17 27.28 -11.87
C THR A 194 0.37 27.92 -13.14
N ASP A 195 0.82 29.17 -13.06
CA ASP A 195 1.58 29.79 -14.13
C ASP A 195 3.02 29.25 -14.11
N SER A 196 3.49 28.73 -15.24
CA SER A 196 4.83 28.14 -15.36
C SER A 196 5.96 29.13 -15.08
N ALA A 197 5.76 30.42 -15.37
CA ALA A 197 6.77 31.45 -15.16
C ALA A 197 6.89 31.89 -13.70
N THR A 198 5.76 32.01 -12.99
CA THR A 198 5.72 32.57 -11.62
C THR A 198 5.40 31.56 -10.53
N ASN A 199 4.96 30.35 -10.87
CA ASN A 199 4.38 29.33 -9.97
C ASN A 199 3.18 29.82 -9.15
N LYS A 200 2.56 30.94 -9.54
CA LYS A 200 1.33 31.42 -8.90
C LYS A 200 0.13 30.58 -9.36
N PRO A 201 -0.85 30.32 -8.48
CA PRO A 201 -2.11 29.69 -8.86
C PRO A 201 -2.80 30.35 -10.05
N LEU A 202 -3.41 29.54 -10.92
CA LEU A 202 -4.30 29.99 -11.98
C LEU A 202 -5.74 29.56 -11.66
N PRO A 203 -6.54 30.45 -11.05
CA PRO A 203 -7.89 30.11 -10.65
C PRO A 203 -8.86 30.04 -11.84
N TYR A 204 -9.97 29.34 -11.62
CA TYR A 204 -11.12 29.27 -12.53
C TYR A 204 -10.77 28.81 -13.94
N ARG A 205 -9.91 27.79 -14.03
CA ARG A 205 -9.54 27.16 -15.28
C ARG A 205 -10.41 25.94 -15.52
N TYR A 206 -11.09 25.96 -16.67
CA TYR A 206 -11.80 24.80 -17.16
C TYR A 206 -10.82 23.68 -17.51
N PHE A 207 -11.18 22.44 -17.18
CA PHE A 207 -10.45 21.24 -17.57
C PHE A 207 -11.40 20.10 -17.91
N ASN A 208 -10.95 19.23 -18.81
CA ASN A 208 -11.56 17.94 -19.08
C ASN A 208 -10.77 16.84 -18.39
N VAL A 209 -11.46 15.79 -17.93
CA VAL A 209 -10.86 14.55 -17.43
C VAL A 209 -11.32 13.42 -18.35
N TYR A 210 -10.38 12.62 -18.81
CA TYR A 210 -10.60 11.44 -19.63
C TYR A 210 -10.07 10.22 -18.89
N LEU A 211 -10.92 9.22 -18.72
CA LEU A 211 -10.50 7.88 -18.32
C LEU A 211 -10.03 7.16 -19.59
N GLY A 212 -8.76 6.74 -19.59
CA GLY A 212 -8.16 6.00 -20.69
C GLY A 212 -8.49 4.52 -20.65
N ASP A 213 -8.13 3.81 -21.72
CA ASP A 213 -8.30 2.36 -21.81
C ASP A 213 -7.60 1.65 -20.65
N GLU A 214 -8.39 0.83 -19.96
CA GLU A 214 -7.96 -0.03 -18.87
C GLU A 214 -6.95 -1.09 -19.34
N GLN A 215 -5.99 -1.38 -18.45
CA GLN A 215 -4.93 -2.33 -18.69
C GLN A 215 -4.80 -3.30 -17.52
N ASN A 216 -4.72 -4.58 -17.81
CA ASN A 216 -4.35 -5.56 -16.80
C ASN A 216 -2.85 -5.42 -16.41
N ARG A 217 -2.38 -6.22 -15.45
CA ARG A 217 -0.99 -6.15 -14.95
C ARG A 217 0.05 -6.53 -16.00
N GLN A 218 -0.36 -7.24 -17.06
CA GLN A 218 0.48 -7.60 -18.21
C GLN A 218 0.43 -6.54 -19.33
N ASN A 219 -0.10 -5.35 -19.07
CA ASN A 219 -0.29 -4.24 -20.03
C ASN A 219 -1.17 -4.61 -21.23
N GLN A 220 -2.06 -5.60 -21.07
CA GLN A 220 -3.04 -5.97 -22.09
C GLN A 220 -4.31 -5.13 -21.87
N LYS A 221 -4.93 -4.68 -22.95
CA LYS A 221 -6.25 -4.03 -22.91
C LYS A 221 -7.34 -5.05 -23.12
N ASN A 222 -8.52 -4.81 -22.55
CA ASN A 222 -9.65 -5.73 -22.61
C ASN A 222 -10.08 -6.01 -24.07
N ALA A 223 -10.12 -4.97 -24.89
CA ALA A 223 -10.50 -5.06 -26.30
C ALA A 223 -9.49 -5.83 -27.19
N ASP A 224 -8.25 -5.98 -26.73
CA ASP A 224 -7.15 -6.54 -27.52
C ASP A 224 -6.91 -8.04 -27.22
N ILE A 225 -7.66 -8.63 -26.29
CA ILE A 225 -7.55 -10.04 -25.91
C ILE A 225 -8.78 -10.85 -26.35
N ASP A 226 -8.61 -12.17 -26.46
CA ASP A 226 -9.70 -13.05 -26.90
C ASP A 226 -10.84 -13.10 -25.88
N SER A 227 -12.04 -13.41 -26.38
CA SER A 227 -13.27 -13.39 -25.58
C SER A 227 -13.27 -14.34 -24.37
N GLY A 228 -12.39 -15.34 -24.33
CA GLY A 228 -12.27 -16.25 -23.19
C GLY A 228 -11.54 -15.64 -22.00
N HIS A 229 -10.76 -14.57 -22.22
CA HIS A 229 -9.90 -13.95 -21.21
C HIS A 229 -10.22 -12.49 -20.93
N GLN A 230 -11.25 -11.95 -21.60
CA GLN A 230 -11.82 -10.63 -21.34
C GLN A 230 -12.41 -10.60 -19.93
N TRP A 231 -12.16 -9.52 -19.21
CA TRP A 231 -12.76 -9.27 -17.90
C TRP A 231 -14.06 -8.47 -18.04
N THR A 232 -14.89 -8.50 -16.99
CA THR A 232 -16.09 -7.67 -16.94
C THR A 232 -15.69 -6.21 -16.79
N ASP A 233 -16.13 -5.37 -17.73
CA ASP A 233 -15.89 -3.93 -17.71
C ASP A 233 -16.82 -3.27 -16.66
N ASP A 234 -16.21 -2.64 -15.67
CA ASP A 234 -16.86 -1.84 -14.63
C ASP A 234 -16.01 -0.58 -14.48
N PRO A 235 -16.35 0.52 -15.16
CA PRO A 235 -15.44 1.65 -15.29
C PRO A 235 -15.26 2.38 -13.96
N VAL A 236 -14.09 2.99 -13.80
CA VAL A 236 -13.85 3.95 -12.71
C VAL A 236 -14.85 5.12 -12.82
N ILE A 237 -15.40 5.56 -11.69
CA ILE A 237 -16.37 6.65 -11.62
C ILE A 237 -15.75 7.83 -10.89
N ILE A 238 -15.96 9.05 -11.41
CA ILE A 238 -15.66 10.28 -10.69
C ILE A 238 -16.96 10.79 -10.07
N THR A 239 -17.06 10.73 -8.74
CA THR A 239 -18.34 10.95 -8.04
C THR A 239 -18.70 12.42 -7.87
N ASN A 240 -17.73 13.31 -7.99
CA ASN A 240 -17.85 14.72 -7.68
C ASN A 240 -17.64 15.65 -8.88
N LEU A 241 -17.78 15.13 -10.11
CA LEU A 241 -17.80 15.90 -11.35
C LEU A 241 -19.00 15.52 -12.21
N ALA A 242 -19.48 16.49 -12.98
CA ALA A 242 -20.42 16.22 -14.07
C ALA A 242 -19.66 15.55 -15.23
N GLY A 243 -20.28 14.55 -15.82
CA GLY A 243 -19.68 13.74 -16.88
C GLY A 243 -20.40 12.41 -17.05
N SER A 244 -20.06 11.72 -18.13
CA SER A 244 -20.51 10.36 -18.42
C SER A 244 -19.55 9.70 -19.40
N ASP A 245 -19.56 8.37 -19.45
CA ASP A 245 -18.80 7.59 -20.45
C ASP A 245 -17.28 7.90 -20.43
N GLY A 246 -16.70 7.99 -19.23
CA GLY A 246 -15.27 8.24 -19.04
C GLY A 246 -14.81 9.66 -19.36
N HIS A 247 -15.72 10.58 -19.72
CA HIS A 247 -15.43 11.99 -19.94
C HIS A 247 -16.14 12.86 -18.90
N TYR A 248 -15.34 13.60 -18.14
CA TYR A 248 -15.81 14.50 -17.09
C TYR A 248 -15.22 15.88 -17.28
N HIS A 249 -15.82 16.85 -16.61
CA HIS A 249 -15.34 18.22 -16.67
C HIS A 249 -15.50 18.98 -15.38
N GLY A 250 -14.65 19.97 -15.18
CA GLY A 250 -14.71 20.83 -14.02
C GLY A 250 -13.98 22.16 -14.23
N VAL A 251 -14.06 22.99 -13.21
CA VAL A 251 -13.39 24.30 -13.15
C VAL A 251 -12.62 24.35 -11.84
N THR A 252 -11.36 24.80 -11.88
CA THR A 252 -10.55 24.96 -10.67
C THR A 252 -11.08 26.08 -9.76
N ASP A 253 -10.81 25.96 -8.47
CA ASP A 253 -11.19 26.95 -7.46
C ASP A 253 -10.31 28.22 -7.52
N ALA A 254 -10.51 29.12 -6.54
CA ALA A 254 -9.74 30.35 -6.37
C ALA A 254 -8.23 30.11 -6.14
N ASN A 255 -7.81 28.89 -5.81
CA ASN A 255 -6.41 28.49 -5.63
C ASN A 255 -5.86 27.71 -6.83
N GLY A 256 -6.58 27.71 -7.96
CA GLY A 256 -6.21 26.95 -9.15
C GLY A 256 -6.20 25.45 -8.91
N GLN A 257 -7.02 24.96 -7.97
CA GLN A 257 -7.06 23.55 -7.58
C GLN A 257 -8.43 22.92 -7.79
N PHE A 258 -8.44 21.59 -7.92
CA PHE A 258 -9.67 20.80 -7.86
C PHE A 258 -9.37 19.45 -7.21
N SER A 259 -10.25 18.96 -6.35
CA SER A 259 -10.16 17.62 -5.73
C SER A 259 -11.07 16.65 -6.45
N LEU A 260 -10.55 15.55 -6.99
CA LEU A 260 -11.32 14.46 -7.58
C LEU A 260 -11.45 13.31 -6.58
N VAL A 261 -12.61 12.66 -6.57
CA VAL A 261 -12.83 11.40 -5.85
C VAL A 261 -13.18 10.32 -6.85
N LEU A 262 -12.33 9.30 -6.93
CA LEU A 262 -12.45 8.18 -7.85
C LEU A 262 -12.86 6.92 -7.09
N THR A 263 -13.86 6.20 -7.59
CA THR A 263 -14.33 4.94 -7.01
C THR A 263 -14.49 3.87 -8.09
N GLN A 264 -14.38 2.61 -7.68
CA GLN A 264 -14.66 1.45 -8.53
C GLN A 264 -15.11 0.30 -7.64
N ASP A 265 -16.40 -0.01 -7.66
CA ASP A 265 -17.01 -0.95 -6.70
C ASP A 265 -16.96 -2.40 -7.18
N LYS A 266 -16.81 -2.65 -8.48
CA LYS A 266 -16.77 -4.00 -9.07
C LYS A 266 -15.68 -4.17 -10.12
N GLY A 267 -14.57 -3.47 -9.94
CA GLY A 267 -13.43 -3.52 -10.85
C GLY A 267 -12.80 -4.91 -10.93
N ALA A 268 -12.19 -5.23 -12.08
CA ALA A 268 -11.52 -6.50 -12.33
C ALA A 268 -10.03 -6.53 -11.92
N GLY A 269 -9.50 -5.44 -11.34
CA GLY A 269 -8.08 -5.33 -11.01
C GLY A 269 -7.26 -4.79 -12.18
N VAL A 270 -7.58 -3.58 -12.64
CA VAL A 270 -6.95 -2.95 -13.81
C VAL A 270 -6.32 -1.61 -13.44
N LEU A 271 -5.36 -1.19 -14.26
CA LEU A 271 -4.81 0.15 -14.29
C LEU A 271 -5.63 1.01 -15.25
N THR A 272 -6.13 2.14 -14.78
CA THR A 272 -6.86 3.12 -15.58
C THR A 272 -6.07 4.44 -15.62
N PRO A 273 -5.64 4.91 -16.81
CA PRO A 273 -5.02 6.23 -16.94
C PRO A 273 -6.06 7.34 -16.75
N VAL A 274 -5.80 8.30 -15.86
CA VAL A 274 -6.65 9.49 -15.68
C VAL A 274 -5.94 10.69 -16.28
N ARG A 275 -6.37 11.10 -17.48
CA ARG A 275 -5.79 12.21 -18.23
C ARG A 275 -6.61 13.49 -18.01
N VAL A 276 -5.96 14.54 -17.53
CA VAL A 276 -6.56 15.87 -17.38
C VAL A 276 -6.02 16.78 -18.47
N VAL A 277 -6.89 17.52 -19.15
CA VAL A 277 -6.56 18.38 -20.30
C VAL A 277 -7.16 19.77 -20.08
N LEU A 278 -6.34 20.80 -20.13
CA LEU A 278 -6.77 22.20 -20.17
C LEU A 278 -7.12 22.60 -21.61
N PHE A 279 -7.88 23.68 -21.75
CA PHE A 279 -8.31 24.16 -23.07
C PHE A 279 -7.13 24.51 -24.01
N ASP A 280 -6.02 25.02 -23.47
CA ASP A 280 -4.82 25.37 -24.25
C ASP A 280 -4.01 24.15 -24.73
N GLY A 281 -4.49 22.94 -24.43
CA GLY A 281 -3.83 21.67 -24.76
C GLY A 281 -2.82 21.19 -23.72
N THR A 282 -2.61 21.93 -22.63
CA THR A 282 -1.78 21.46 -21.51
C THR A 282 -2.42 20.25 -20.86
N GLU A 283 -1.70 19.14 -20.77
CA GLU A 283 -2.21 17.89 -20.20
C GLU A 283 -1.26 17.23 -19.19
N ALA A 284 -1.85 16.41 -18.34
CA ALA A 284 -1.14 15.54 -17.39
C ALA A 284 -1.94 14.25 -17.19
N THR A 285 -1.23 13.15 -16.92
CA THR A 285 -1.86 11.84 -16.67
C THR A 285 -1.37 11.27 -15.35
N GLN A 286 -2.29 10.74 -14.56
CA GLN A 286 -2.02 9.96 -13.36
C GLN A 286 -2.75 8.62 -13.46
N ASN A 287 -2.04 7.52 -13.28
CA ASN A 287 -2.65 6.19 -13.30
C ASN A 287 -3.28 5.88 -11.95
N VAL A 288 -4.38 5.12 -11.98
CA VAL A 288 -5.05 4.57 -10.79
C VAL A 288 -5.26 3.08 -10.94
N ILE A 289 -5.26 2.35 -9.82
CA ILE A 289 -5.44 0.90 -9.74
C ILE A 289 -6.35 0.60 -8.55
N PHE A 290 -7.48 -0.08 -8.81
CA PHE A 290 -8.30 -0.69 -7.77
C PHE A 290 -8.07 -2.21 -7.80
N THR A 291 -7.38 -2.72 -6.80
CA THR A 291 -6.94 -4.12 -6.74
C THR A 291 -8.06 -5.06 -6.33
N VAL A 292 -8.06 -6.28 -6.87
CA VAL A 292 -9.03 -7.34 -6.53
C VAL A 292 -8.46 -8.40 -5.60
N VAL A 293 -9.31 -8.95 -4.73
CA VAL A 293 -8.89 -9.99 -3.78
C VAL A 293 -8.57 -11.32 -4.48
N THR A 294 -9.23 -11.60 -5.62
CA THR A 294 -9.12 -12.85 -6.39
C THR A 294 -7.85 -12.96 -7.25
N SER A 295 -6.95 -11.98 -7.18
CA SER A 295 -5.65 -12.01 -7.86
C SER A 295 -4.53 -11.78 -6.84
N PRO A 296 -3.41 -12.50 -6.94
CA PRO A 296 -2.26 -12.27 -6.07
C PRO A 296 -1.44 -11.03 -6.46
N ASP A 297 -0.81 -10.39 -5.47
CA ASP A 297 0.09 -9.27 -5.73
C ASP A 297 1.50 -9.75 -6.14
N VAL A 298 1.60 -10.41 -7.29
CA VAL A 298 2.84 -10.93 -7.87
C VAL A 298 2.95 -10.55 -9.34
N ALA A 299 4.17 -10.42 -9.86
CA ALA A 299 4.41 -9.95 -11.23
C ALA A 299 3.81 -10.88 -12.32
N GLN A 300 3.63 -12.16 -11.99
CA GLN A 300 3.06 -13.19 -12.84
C GLN A 300 1.53 -13.08 -12.98
N ALA A 301 0.85 -12.36 -12.07
CA ALA A 301 -0.59 -12.22 -12.10
C ALA A 301 -1.05 -11.45 -13.34
N ARG A 302 -2.16 -11.86 -13.95
CA ARG A 302 -2.79 -11.14 -15.04
C ARG A 302 -3.42 -9.85 -14.57
N MET A 303 -4.06 -9.85 -13.42
CA MET A 303 -4.74 -8.67 -12.87
C MET A 303 -3.96 -8.06 -11.70
N TRP A 304 -4.29 -6.81 -11.39
CA TRP A 304 -3.79 -6.13 -10.20
C TRP A 304 -4.55 -6.63 -8.97
N GLY A 305 -3.84 -7.36 -8.13
CA GLY A 305 -4.42 -8.10 -7.04
C GLY A 305 -3.92 -7.70 -5.65
N HIS A 306 -4.61 -8.18 -4.63
CA HIS A 306 -4.18 -8.09 -3.22
C HIS A 306 -4.47 -9.37 -2.42
N MET A 307 -4.60 -10.52 -3.08
CA MET A 307 -4.79 -11.82 -2.43
C MET A 307 -3.76 -12.05 -1.33
N GLN A 308 -4.21 -12.48 -0.16
CA GLN A 308 -3.33 -12.83 0.94
C GLN A 308 -2.51 -14.08 0.57
N GLY A 309 -1.20 -14.05 0.85
CA GLY A 309 -0.31 -15.17 0.57
C GLY A 309 -0.58 -16.41 1.43
N VAL A 310 -1.20 -16.22 2.60
CA VAL A 310 -1.54 -17.29 3.55
C VAL A 310 -2.90 -17.06 4.20
N VAL A 311 -3.53 -18.13 4.65
CA VAL A 311 -4.76 -18.15 5.45
C VAL A 311 -4.51 -18.97 6.71
N GLU A 312 -5.02 -18.47 7.84
CA GLU A 312 -4.94 -19.15 9.14
C GLU A 312 -6.28 -19.84 9.45
N ALA A 313 -6.21 -21.09 9.89
CA ALA A 313 -7.34 -21.89 10.36
C ALA A 313 -6.84 -22.98 11.32
N GLY A 314 -6.22 -22.58 12.42
CA GLY A 314 -5.46 -23.46 13.31
C GLY A 314 -4.11 -23.90 12.74
N ASN A 315 -3.98 -24.02 11.42
CA ASN A 315 -2.72 -24.13 10.69
C ASN A 315 -2.58 -22.95 9.71
N ILE A 316 -1.39 -22.79 9.13
CA ILE A 316 -1.14 -21.82 8.07
C ILE A 316 -1.17 -22.54 6.73
N TYR A 317 -1.96 -22.01 5.80
CA TYR A 317 -2.16 -22.54 4.46
C TYR A 317 -1.74 -21.48 3.44
N LYS A 318 -0.87 -21.82 2.50
CA LYS A 318 -0.44 -20.91 1.44
C LYS A 318 -1.49 -20.89 0.34
N ARG A 319 -1.70 -19.71 -0.26
CA ARG A 319 -2.54 -19.60 -1.45
C ARG A 319 -2.09 -20.57 -2.54
N PRO A 320 -3.01 -21.01 -3.41
CA PRO A 320 -2.64 -21.63 -4.67
C PRO A 320 -1.66 -20.78 -5.44
N LEU A 321 -0.82 -21.45 -6.22
CA LEU A 321 0.12 -20.78 -7.11
C LEU A 321 -0.52 -20.56 -8.48
N LEU A 322 -0.14 -19.46 -9.12
CA LEU A 322 -0.39 -19.29 -10.55
C LEU A 322 0.43 -20.34 -11.33
N ALA A 323 -0.01 -20.66 -12.54
CA ALA A 323 0.69 -21.60 -13.42
C ALA A 323 2.16 -21.19 -13.63
N ASP A 324 2.42 -19.90 -13.85
CA ASP A 324 3.77 -19.35 -14.04
C ASP A 324 4.62 -19.27 -12.75
N GLU A 325 4.01 -19.51 -11.58
CA GLU A 325 4.72 -19.60 -10.30
C GLU A 325 5.07 -21.06 -9.93
N ALA A 326 4.28 -22.01 -10.41
CA ALA A 326 4.46 -23.42 -10.11
C ALA A 326 5.57 -24.03 -10.97
N ALA A 327 6.33 -24.95 -10.37
CA ALA A 327 7.42 -25.65 -11.06
C ALA A 327 7.07 -27.11 -11.35
N GLN A 328 6.04 -27.65 -10.70
CA GLN A 328 5.67 -29.06 -10.70
C GLN A 328 4.17 -29.26 -10.95
N ASP A 329 3.51 -28.26 -11.53
CA ASP A 329 2.13 -28.36 -11.95
C ASP A 329 1.95 -29.43 -13.04
N THR A 330 0.72 -29.92 -13.15
CA THR A 330 0.35 -30.94 -14.15
C THR A 330 -0.61 -30.37 -15.21
N GLY A 331 -0.97 -29.10 -15.07
CA GLY A 331 -1.91 -28.38 -15.91
C GLY A 331 -2.21 -27.01 -15.31
N SER A 332 -3.10 -26.28 -15.98
CA SER A 332 -3.59 -24.98 -15.52
C SER A 332 -5.09 -24.86 -15.73
N GLU A 333 -5.73 -24.01 -14.92
CA GLU A 333 -7.14 -23.66 -15.05
C GLU A 333 -7.29 -22.14 -15.06
N PHE A 334 -8.15 -21.63 -15.95
CA PHE A 334 -8.46 -20.20 -15.99
C PHE A 334 -9.69 -19.90 -15.12
N GLU A 335 -9.47 -19.17 -14.03
CA GLU A 335 -10.53 -18.77 -13.08
C GLU A 335 -10.22 -17.38 -12.52
N ASN A 336 -11.25 -16.54 -12.37
CA ASN A 336 -11.13 -15.18 -11.81
C ASN A 336 -10.05 -14.32 -12.49
N ASN A 337 -9.98 -14.43 -13.82
CA ASN A 337 -9.02 -13.75 -14.69
C ASN A 337 -7.55 -14.18 -14.52
N GLU A 338 -7.28 -15.27 -13.81
CA GLU A 338 -5.93 -15.78 -13.57
C GLU A 338 -5.77 -17.22 -14.08
N TYR A 339 -4.53 -17.61 -14.43
CA TYR A 339 -4.19 -19.00 -14.69
C TYR A 339 -3.61 -19.63 -13.43
N TRP A 340 -4.38 -20.53 -12.82
CA TRP A 340 -4.01 -21.24 -11.62
C TRP A 340 -3.37 -22.58 -11.94
N ALA A 341 -2.30 -22.95 -11.25
CA ALA A 341 -1.68 -24.26 -11.37
C ALA A 341 -2.62 -25.36 -10.85
N THR A 342 -2.69 -26.48 -11.57
CA THR A 342 -3.47 -27.66 -11.15
C THR A 342 -2.63 -28.93 -11.05
N PHE A 343 -3.03 -29.80 -10.13
CA PHE A 343 -2.31 -31.01 -9.73
C PHE A 343 -3.24 -32.21 -9.79
N ASN A 344 -2.76 -33.33 -10.36
CA ASN A 344 -3.52 -34.57 -10.50
C ASN A 344 -2.94 -35.75 -9.71
N SER A 345 -1.94 -35.51 -8.84
CA SER A 345 -1.36 -36.56 -7.99
C SER A 345 -0.68 -36.00 -6.75
N VAL A 346 -0.69 -36.79 -5.66
CA VAL A 346 0.04 -36.46 -4.42
C VAL A 346 1.54 -36.35 -4.66
N THR A 347 2.10 -37.10 -5.61
CA THR A 347 3.51 -36.99 -5.99
C THR A 347 3.85 -35.61 -6.55
N ALA A 348 3.06 -35.10 -7.51
CA ALA A 348 3.26 -33.77 -8.07
C ALA A 348 3.07 -32.68 -6.99
N ALA A 349 2.01 -32.81 -6.18
CA ALA A 349 1.76 -31.89 -5.06
C ALA A 349 2.90 -31.90 -4.03
N THR A 350 3.46 -33.07 -3.72
CA THR A 350 4.60 -33.21 -2.79
C THR A 350 5.87 -32.63 -3.39
N ASN A 351 6.11 -32.80 -4.69
CA ASN A 351 7.25 -32.16 -5.35
C ASN A 351 7.12 -30.62 -5.34
N GLN A 352 5.90 -30.09 -5.40
CA GLN A 352 5.64 -28.65 -5.32
C GLN A 352 5.78 -28.10 -3.89
N CYS A 353 5.18 -28.76 -2.89
CA CYS A 353 5.14 -28.27 -1.52
C CYS A 353 6.34 -28.68 -0.66
N GLY A 354 7.00 -29.79 -1.01
CA GLY A 354 7.95 -30.49 -0.15
C GLY A 354 7.32 -31.63 0.66
N THR A 355 8.17 -32.54 1.14
CA THR A 355 7.75 -33.72 1.90
C THR A 355 6.99 -33.34 3.18
N GLY A 356 5.79 -33.91 3.35
CA GLY A 356 4.93 -33.66 4.50
C GLY A 356 4.27 -32.28 4.53
N GLN A 357 4.36 -31.50 3.43
CA GLN A 357 3.79 -30.13 3.36
C GLN A 357 2.48 -30.06 2.57
N VAL A 358 1.99 -31.16 2.00
CA VAL A 358 0.64 -31.23 1.43
C VAL A 358 -0.34 -31.49 2.58
N PRO A 359 -1.35 -30.64 2.82
CA PRO A 359 -2.34 -30.87 3.86
C PRO A 359 -3.15 -32.14 3.60
N GLY A 360 -3.47 -32.89 4.67
CA GLY A 360 -4.45 -33.97 4.61
C GLY A 360 -5.89 -33.45 4.55
N GLN A 361 -6.83 -34.33 4.25
CA GLN A 361 -8.26 -34.04 4.09
C GLN A 361 -8.81 -33.32 5.31
N LEU A 362 -8.57 -33.87 6.51
CA LEU A 362 -9.02 -33.28 7.78
C LEU A 362 -8.53 -31.83 7.98
N LEU A 363 -7.33 -31.50 7.48
CA LEU A 363 -6.80 -30.15 7.57
C LEU A 363 -7.49 -29.20 6.59
N LEU A 364 -7.82 -29.66 5.39
CA LEU A 364 -8.62 -28.88 4.43
C LEU A 364 -10.06 -28.71 4.90
N ASP A 365 -10.64 -29.72 5.57
CA ASP A 365 -11.96 -29.61 6.19
C ASP A 365 -11.99 -28.56 7.30
N THR A 366 -10.91 -28.52 8.10
CA THR A 366 -10.75 -27.48 9.14
C THR A 366 -10.63 -26.09 8.52
N LEU A 367 -9.89 -25.96 7.42
CA LEU A 367 -9.79 -24.72 6.66
C LEU A 367 -11.17 -24.26 6.14
N TYR A 368 -11.94 -25.17 5.54
CA TYR A 368 -13.30 -24.87 5.11
C TYR A 368 -14.23 -24.51 6.28
N GLN A 369 -14.18 -25.25 7.39
CA GLN A 369 -15.05 -24.98 8.55
C GLN A 369 -14.77 -23.61 9.16
N ALA A 370 -13.51 -23.19 9.22
CA ALA A 370 -13.12 -21.85 9.67
C ALA A 370 -13.62 -20.76 8.71
N HIS A 371 -13.67 -21.05 7.41
CA HIS A 371 -13.99 -20.11 6.33
C HIS A 371 -15.14 -20.61 5.45
N SER A 372 -16.24 -21.00 6.09
CA SER A 372 -17.39 -21.65 5.43
C SER A 372 -18.19 -20.70 4.52
N GLY A 373 -19.10 -21.25 3.70
CA GLY A 373 -19.96 -20.43 2.82
C GLY A 373 -19.22 -19.77 1.67
N ASN A 374 -18.19 -20.43 1.14
CA ASN A 374 -17.27 -19.93 0.13
C ASN A 374 -16.50 -18.64 0.54
N ALA A 375 -16.14 -18.52 1.83
CA ALA A 375 -15.31 -17.41 2.29
C ALA A 375 -13.87 -17.50 1.74
N MET A 376 -13.39 -18.69 1.39
CA MET A 376 -12.09 -18.88 0.73
C MET A 376 -11.97 -18.05 -0.56
N GLU A 377 -13.02 -17.99 -1.38
CA GLU A 377 -13.04 -17.12 -2.56
C GLU A 377 -13.45 -15.68 -2.21
N THR A 378 -14.56 -15.50 -1.51
CA THR A 378 -15.16 -14.16 -1.34
C THR A 378 -14.38 -13.25 -0.39
N THR A 379 -13.62 -13.82 0.55
CA THR A 379 -12.83 -13.07 1.54
C THR A 379 -11.33 -13.18 1.27
N TYR A 380 -10.84 -14.37 0.88
CA TYR A 380 -9.41 -14.60 0.66
C TYR A 380 -9.01 -14.68 -0.81
N GLY A 381 -9.97 -14.69 -1.75
CA GLY A 381 -9.72 -14.65 -3.18
C GLY A 381 -9.29 -15.99 -3.81
N TRP A 382 -9.20 -17.07 -3.04
CA TRP A 382 -8.72 -18.35 -3.56
C TRP A 382 -9.71 -18.91 -4.58
N PRO A 383 -9.25 -19.53 -5.69
CA PRO A 383 -10.13 -20.11 -6.69
C PRO A 383 -10.89 -21.30 -6.11
N THR A 384 -12.19 -21.39 -6.35
CA THR A 384 -13.06 -22.47 -5.86
C THR A 384 -14.18 -22.86 -6.84
N GLN A 385 -14.32 -22.16 -7.97
CA GLN A 385 -15.45 -22.33 -8.88
C GLN A 385 -15.30 -23.56 -9.78
N LYS A 386 -14.06 -23.91 -10.17
CA LYS A 386 -13.80 -24.97 -11.16
C LYS A 386 -13.40 -26.31 -10.53
N HIS A 387 -12.49 -26.30 -9.57
CA HIS A 387 -11.87 -27.52 -9.03
C HIS A 387 -11.81 -27.57 -7.50
N SER A 388 -11.74 -28.78 -6.97
CA SER A 388 -11.48 -29.04 -5.55
C SER A 388 -9.98 -28.93 -5.22
N TYR A 389 -9.64 -28.94 -3.93
CA TYR A 389 -8.27 -28.89 -3.43
C TYR A 389 -7.77 -30.29 -3.11
N ILE A 390 -6.65 -30.69 -3.69
CA ILE A 390 -6.04 -32.00 -3.46
C ILE A 390 -5.58 -32.15 -2.01
N ALA A 391 -5.87 -33.29 -1.40
CA ALA A 391 -5.35 -33.70 -0.10
C ALA A 391 -4.20 -34.69 -0.23
N ALA A 392 -3.41 -34.85 0.83
CA ALA A 392 -2.34 -35.84 0.89
C ALA A 392 -2.84 -37.30 0.98
N ASP A 393 -4.10 -37.51 1.35
CA ASP A 393 -4.69 -38.83 1.59
C ASP A 393 -4.95 -39.59 0.28
N THR A 394 -4.26 -40.72 0.09
CA THR A 394 -4.42 -41.61 -1.07
C THR A 394 -4.30 -43.07 -0.68
N ASP A 395 -5.10 -43.94 -1.30
CA ASP A 395 -4.99 -45.39 -1.16
C ASP A 395 -4.17 -46.04 -2.30
N GLY A 396 -3.57 -45.22 -3.17
CA GLY A 396 -2.84 -45.62 -4.36
C GLY A 396 -3.71 -45.82 -5.61
N SER A 397 -5.04 -45.86 -5.48
CA SER A 397 -6.00 -45.89 -6.59
C SER A 397 -6.75 -44.57 -6.74
N THR A 398 -7.18 -43.98 -5.63
CA THR A 398 -7.84 -42.68 -5.58
C THR A 398 -7.13 -41.76 -4.59
N THR A 399 -7.32 -40.46 -4.76
CA THR A 399 -6.79 -39.42 -3.88
C THR A 399 -7.95 -38.56 -3.38
N ALA A 400 -7.97 -38.22 -2.10
CA ALA A 400 -8.98 -37.34 -1.53
C ALA A 400 -8.79 -35.89 -2.01
N HIS A 401 -9.90 -35.17 -2.12
CA HIS A 401 -9.91 -33.74 -2.37
C HIS A 401 -11.10 -33.10 -1.64
N VAL A 402 -10.98 -31.81 -1.32
CA VAL A 402 -12.01 -31.06 -0.60
C VAL A 402 -12.44 -29.87 -1.43
N ASN A 403 -13.73 -29.71 -1.66
CA ASN A 403 -14.28 -28.53 -2.32
C ASN A 403 -14.35 -27.38 -1.33
N LEU A 404 -13.45 -26.40 -1.40
CA LEU A 404 -13.39 -25.29 -0.44
C LEU A 404 -14.51 -24.24 -0.58
N ALA A 405 -15.37 -24.33 -1.60
CA ALA A 405 -16.60 -23.53 -1.66
C ALA A 405 -17.72 -24.13 -0.79
N THR A 406 -17.81 -25.46 -0.75
CA THR A 406 -18.97 -26.19 -0.20
C THR A 406 -18.66 -27.10 0.98
N GLY A 407 -17.38 -27.40 1.22
CA GLY A 407 -16.93 -28.38 2.21
C GLY A 407 -17.18 -29.83 1.80
N ALA A 408 -17.50 -30.09 0.53
CA ALA A 408 -17.78 -31.44 0.08
C ALA A 408 -16.50 -32.25 -0.09
N ASP A 409 -16.50 -33.43 0.53
CA ASP A 409 -15.46 -34.45 0.42
C ASP A 409 -15.73 -35.40 -0.75
N SER A 410 -14.67 -35.73 -1.48
CA SER A 410 -14.72 -36.74 -2.54
C SER A 410 -13.34 -37.34 -2.78
N THR A 411 -13.23 -38.27 -3.72
CA THR A 411 -11.96 -38.80 -4.18
C THR A 411 -11.90 -38.80 -5.71
N PHE A 412 -10.75 -38.53 -6.28
CA PHE A 412 -10.52 -38.56 -7.72
C PHE A 412 -9.48 -39.61 -8.13
N SER A 413 -9.44 -39.91 -9.44
CA SER A 413 -8.43 -40.77 -10.06
C SER A 413 -8.09 -40.28 -11.47
N GLY A 414 -7.00 -40.77 -12.04
CA GLY A 414 -6.60 -40.41 -13.40
C GLY A 414 -6.04 -38.98 -13.48
N THR A 415 -6.51 -38.21 -14.47
CA THR A 415 -5.95 -36.89 -14.80
C THR A 415 -6.83 -35.73 -14.33
N GLU A 416 -7.69 -35.95 -13.33
CA GLU A 416 -8.56 -34.90 -12.81
C GLU A 416 -7.73 -33.76 -12.19
N PRO A 417 -7.87 -32.52 -12.67
CA PRO A 417 -7.15 -31.37 -12.14
C PRO A 417 -7.71 -30.94 -10.79
N ASN A 418 -6.83 -30.59 -9.86
CA ASN A 418 -7.19 -30.06 -8.55
C ASN A 418 -6.30 -28.87 -8.18
N TYR A 419 -6.82 -27.90 -7.44
CA TYR A 419 -6.02 -26.86 -6.83
C TYR A 419 -5.16 -27.42 -5.69
N LEU A 420 -4.08 -26.74 -5.35
CA LEU A 420 -3.16 -27.13 -4.29
C LEU A 420 -2.91 -25.95 -3.36
N SER A 421 -3.13 -26.18 -2.07
CA SER A 421 -2.62 -25.33 -1.00
C SER A 421 -1.51 -26.09 -0.28
N CYS A 422 -0.33 -25.49 -0.19
CA CYS A 422 0.74 -26.04 0.64
C CYS A 422 0.59 -25.58 2.10
N SER A 423 1.10 -26.37 3.04
CA SER A 423 1.35 -25.93 4.40
C SER A 423 2.30 -24.70 4.40
N GLY A 424 1.99 -23.76 5.29
CA GLY A 424 2.84 -22.64 5.67
C GLY A 424 3.23 -22.68 7.14
N ASN A 425 3.07 -23.82 7.81
CA ASN A 425 3.38 -23.97 9.23
C ASN A 425 4.85 -23.70 9.55
N GLU A 426 5.75 -23.83 8.57
CA GLU A 426 7.16 -23.46 8.74
C GLU A 426 7.37 -21.98 9.09
N LEU A 427 6.44 -21.10 8.70
CA LEU A 427 6.49 -19.66 9.01
C LEU A 427 6.28 -19.37 10.50
N VAL A 428 5.71 -20.32 11.25
CA VAL A 428 5.39 -20.21 12.67
C VAL A 428 5.99 -21.34 13.50
N THR A 429 6.99 -22.04 12.95
CA THR A 429 7.71 -23.09 13.68
C THR A 429 8.51 -22.49 14.84
N SER A 430 8.32 -23.05 16.02
CA SER A 430 9.21 -22.95 17.17
C SER A 430 9.89 -24.30 17.39
N LEU A 431 11.02 -24.31 18.10
CA LEU A 431 11.74 -25.53 18.42
C LEU A 431 11.78 -25.74 19.94
N ASP A 432 11.74 -26.98 20.37
CA ASP A 432 12.08 -27.43 21.71
C ASP A 432 13.38 -28.21 21.64
N VAL A 433 14.42 -27.68 22.30
CA VAL A 433 15.78 -28.25 22.26
C VAL A 433 16.20 -28.72 23.64
N TYR A 434 16.60 -29.98 23.74
CA TYR A 434 17.07 -30.62 24.96
C TYR A 434 18.21 -31.61 24.67
N PHE A 435 18.78 -32.24 25.70
CA PHE A 435 19.93 -33.13 25.54
C PHE A 435 19.73 -34.49 26.19
N ASN A 436 20.37 -35.50 25.60
CA ASN A 436 20.51 -36.86 26.11
C ASN A 436 19.15 -37.52 26.46
N GLY A 437 18.09 -37.17 25.73
CA GLY A 437 16.75 -37.69 25.98
C GLY A 437 16.04 -37.14 27.22
N ASP A 438 16.66 -36.19 27.95
CA ASP A 438 16.05 -35.53 29.11
C ASP A 438 15.51 -34.16 28.70
N GLU A 439 14.18 -34.06 28.58
CA GLU A 439 13.48 -32.83 28.21
C GLU A 439 13.69 -31.65 29.17
N SER A 440 14.25 -31.88 30.37
CA SER A 440 14.62 -30.81 31.31
C SER A 440 16.05 -30.30 31.10
N LEU A 441 16.89 -31.08 30.41
CA LEU A 441 18.31 -30.79 30.27
C LEU A 441 18.57 -29.76 29.16
N ARG A 442 18.86 -28.52 29.55
CA ARG A 442 19.11 -27.38 28.63
C ARG A 442 20.58 -27.21 28.26
N ASN A 443 21.52 -27.81 28.98
CA ASN A 443 22.94 -27.76 28.67
C ASN A 443 23.55 -29.12 29.01
N ALA A 444 24.54 -29.57 28.25
CA ALA A 444 25.13 -30.89 28.43
C ALA A 444 26.62 -30.82 28.76
N VAL A 445 27.07 -31.76 29.58
CA VAL A 445 28.48 -31.95 29.94
C VAL A 445 28.87 -33.38 29.59
N ALA A 446 30.01 -33.54 28.93
CA ALA A 446 30.64 -34.82 28.64
C ALA A 446 32.16 -34.71 28.78
N LYS A 447 32.89 -35.83 28.71
CA LYS A 447 34.35 -35.81 28.59
C LYS A 447 34.76 -35.65 27.14
N VAL A 448 35.92 -35.05 26.88
CA VAL A 448 36.53 -35.07 25.53
C VAL A 448 36.63 -36.54 25.06
N GLY A 449 36.15 -36.81 23.85
CA GLY A 449 36.01 -38.16 23.29
C GLY A 449 34.68 -38.88 23.57
N GLU A 450 33.81 -38.35 24.43
CA GLU A 450 32.44 -38.85 24.63
C GLU A 450 31.43 -38.09 23.75
N GLN A 451 30.20 -38.62 23.67
CA GLN A 451 29.12 -38.08 22.85
C GLN A 451 28.08 -37.33 23.71
N ILE A 452 27.53 -36.26 23.14
CA ILE A 452 26.31 -35.59 23.61
C ILE A 452 25.27 -35.71 22.51
N THR A 453 24.05 -36.13 22.85
CA THR A 453 22.93 -36.14 21.90
C THR A 453 22.08 -34.90 22.13
N MET A 454 21.97 -34.03 21.13
CA MET A 454 20.96 -32.97 21.09
C MET A 454 19.67 -33.52 20.50
N ASN A 455 18.54 -33.27 21.16
CA ASN A 455 17.21 -33.57 20.67
C ASN A 455 16.53 -32.26 20.28
N VAL A 456 15.88 -32.23 19.12
CA VAL A 456 15.12 -31.10 18.61
C VAL A 456 13.71 -31.58 18.30
N HIS A 457 12.70 -30.86 18.79
CA HIS A 457 11.30 -31.08 18.46
C HIS A 457 10.70 -29.80 17.87
N SER A 458 10.05 -29.88 16.71
CA SER A 458 9.45 -28.74 16.01
C SER A 458 7.95 -28.65 16.29
N VAL A 459 7.51 -27.47 16.73
CA VAL A 459 6.11 -27.22 17.10
C VAL A 459 5.58 -25.97 16.41
N ASN A 460 4.32 -25.99 16.03
CA ASN A 460 3.62 -24.83 15.50
C ASN A 460 3.22 -23.94 16.68
N ALA A 461 3.73 -22.71 16.70
CA ALA A 461 3.52 -21.79 17.83
C ALA A 461 2.06 -21.36 18.04
N LEU A 462 1.18 -21.57 17.05
CA LEU A 462 -0.24 -21.21 17.13
C LEU A 462 -1.09 -22.29 17.81
N ASN A 463 -0.79 -23.56 17.57
CA ASN A 463 -1.64 -24.68 18.00
C ASN A 463 -0.91 -25.76 18.82
N GLY A 464 0.41 -25.69 18.94
CA GLY A 464 1.23 -26.64 19.70
C GLY A 464 1.41 -28.02 19.04
N LEU A 465 0.93 -28.21 17.81
CA LEU A 465 1.11 -29.46 17.07
C LEU A 465 2.50 -29.55 16.45
N SER A 466 3.00 -30.78 16.27
CA SER A 466 4.28 -31.02 15.59
C SER A 466 4.28 -30.46 14.18
N VAL A 467 5.39 -29.82 13.78
CA VAL A 467 5.62 -29.43 12.38
C VAL A 467 6.53 -30.47 11.72
N PRO A 468 6.02 -31.31 10.80
CA PRO A 468 6.83 -32.33 10.14
C PRO A 468 7.90 -31.71 9.24
N ASN A 469 9.05 -32.38 9.15
CA ASN A 469 10.15 -32.02 8.24
C ASN A 469 10.61 -30.55 8.35
N ALA A 470 10.59 -30.00 9.56
CA ALA A 470 11.04 -28.64 9.82
C ALA A 470 12.58 -28.57 9.77
N SER A 471 13.09 -27.73 8.87
CA SER A 471 14.52 -27.43 8.81
C SER A 471 14.95 -26.56 9.99
N PHE A 472 16.14 -26.79 10.52
CA PHE A 472 16.75 -26.00 11.59
C PHE A 472 18.26 -25.87 11.42
N THR A 473 18.84 -24.90 12.10
CA THR A 473 20.29 -24.69 12.17
C THR A 473 20.79 -24.76 13.60
N VAL A 474 22.03 -25.23 13.77
CA VAL A 474 22.77 -25.18 15.03
C VAL A 474 24.08 -24.44 14.76
N THR A 475 24.19 -23.21 15.24
CA THR A 475 25.39 -22.38 15.10
C THR A 475 26.17 -22.41 16.41
N MET A 476 27.40 -22.92 16.35
CA MET A 476 28.32 -22.85 17.49
C MET A 476 29.02 -21.49 17.54
N SER A 477 29.30 -21.02 18.75
CA SER A 477 30.24 -19.93 19.02
C SER A 477 31.64 -20.48 19.30
N HIS A 478 32.62 -19.59 19.47
CA HIS A 478 33.95 -19.99 19.97
C HIS A 478 33.83 -20.67 21.33
N GLY A 479 34.56 -21.78 21.50
CA GLY A 479 34.67 -22.46 22.79
C GLY A 479 35.36 -21.58 23.83
N LYS A 480 34.92 -21.70 25.07
CA LYS A 480 35.36 -20.85 26.17
C LYS A 480 35.90 -21.66 27.33
N ASN A 481 36.98 -21.16 27.92
CA ASN A 481 37.51 -21.68 29.18
C ASN A 481 36.60 -21.24 30.37
N ARG A 482 37.00 -21.52 31.62
CA ARG A 482 36.18 -21.20 32.81
C ARG A 482 36.02 -19.69 33.04
N ASP A 483 37.02 -18.90 32.65
CA ASP A 483 37.02 -17.44 32.71
C ASP A 483 36.23 -16.80 31.55
N ASN A 484 35.48 -17.59 30.78
CA ASN A 484 34.70 -17.14 29.63
C ASN A 484 35.59 -16.51 28.53
N ALA A 485 36.88 -16.84 28.51
CA ALA A 485 37.86 -16.41 27.51
C ALA A 485 37.93 -17.40 26.34
N THR A 486 38.16 -16.87 25.14
CA THR A 486 38.34 -17.63 23.89
C THR A 486 39.80 -17.75 23.47
N THR A 487 40.72 -17.15 24.23
CA THR A 487 42.17 -17.12 23.99
C THR A 487 42.90 -17.16 25.33
N GLY A 488 44.24 -17.28 25.32
CA GLY A 488 45.05 -17.40 26.54
C GLY A 488 45.33 -18.84 26.96
N PHE A 489 44.92 -19.81 26.15
CA PHE A 489 45.23 -21.24 26.26
C PHE A 489 45.61 -21.77 24.87
N THR A 490 46.27 -22.92 24.83
CA THR A 490 46.63 -23.61 23.58
C THR A 490 45.67 -24.76 23.32
N ASP A 491 44.91 -24.70 22.23
CA ASP A 491 44.03 -25.78 21.77
C ASP A 491 44.36 -26.20 20.33
N PRO A 492 44.95 -27.39 20.12
CA PRO A 492 45.26 -27.89 18.78
C PRO A 492 44.02 -28.12 17.90
N SER A 493 42.84 -28.33 18.49
CA SER A 493 41.60 -28.53 17.72
C SER A 493 40.87 -27.21 17.43
N ASP A 494 41.33 -26.09 17.99
CA ASP A 494 40.70 -24.77 17.88
C ASP A 494 39.19 -24.81 18.18
N GLY A 495 38.83 -25.53 19.26
CA GLY A 495 37.45 -25.70 19.70
C GLY A 495 36.55 -26.47 18.75
N THR A 496 37.09 -27.18 17.75
CA THR A 496 36.29 -27.94 16.75
C THR A 496 35.32 -28.88 17.45
N LEU A 497 34.04 -28.83 17.04
CA LEU A 497 33.03 -29.83 17.37
C LEU A 497 32.73 -30.69 16.15
N VAL A 498 32.47 -31.97 16.34
CA VAL A 498 31.95 -32.86 15.31
C VAL A 498 30.45 -33.01 15.54
N MET A 499 29.64 -32.52 14.60
CA MET A 499 28.17 -32.57 14.66
C MET A 499 27.67 -33.44 13.50
N GLY A 500 26.94 -34.51 13.80
CA GLY A 500 26.45 -35.44 12.77
C GLY A 500 27.59 -36.07 11.94
N GLY A 501 28.76 -36.30 12.56
CA GLY A 501 29.94 -36.85 11.90
C GLY A 501 30.78 -35.83 11.09
N THR A 502 30.38 -34.57 11.01
CA THR A 502 31.09 -33.51 10.27
C THR A 502 31.75 -32.50 11.22
N PRO A 503 33.01 -32.07 11.01
CA PRO A 503 33.68 -31.10 11.87
C PRO A 503 33.27 -29.64 11.56
N PHE A 504 32.98 -28.87 12.61
CA PHE A 504 32.63 -27.45 12.60
C PHE A 504 33.48 -26.67 13.62
N GLY A 505 33.80 -25.41 13.33
CA GLY A 505 34.65 -24.58 14.19
C GLY A 505 35.31 -23.43 13.44
N SER A 506 36.05 -22.58 14.15
CA SER A 506 36.70 -21.38 13.62
C SER A 506 37.77 -21.67 12.55
N SER A 507 38.39 -22.85 12.63
CA SER A 507 39.35 -23.37 11.65
C SER A 507 38.71 -24.26 10.57
N ARG A 508 37.38 -24.33 10.49
CA ARG A 508 36.63 -25.17 9.55
C ARG A 508 35.88 -24.33 8.51
N ALA A 509 35.29 -25.00 7.53
CA ALA A 509 34.53 -24.34 6.46
C ALA A 509 33.24 -23.67 6.98
N SER A 510 32.70 -24.11 8.13
CA SER A 510 31.48 -23.59 8.72
C SER A 510 31.49 -23.76 10.24
N MET A 511 30.76 -22.89 10.93
CA MET A 511 30.38 -23.01 12.35
C MET A 511 28.88 -23.33 12.51
N THR A 512 28.18 -23.59 11.41
CA THR A 512 26.74 -23.83 11.39
C THR A 512 26.44 -25.19 10.78
N TYR A 513 25.78 -26.03 11.56
CA TYR A 513 25.14 -27.28 11.12
C TYR A 513 23.71 -26.98 10.64
N GLN A 514 23.24 -27.73 9.64
CA GLN A 514 21.86 -27.71 9.17
C GLN A 514 21.26 -29.10 9.30
N GLY A 515 20.06 -29.18 9.86
CA GLY A 515 19.30 -30.42 10.05
C GLY A 515 17.83 -30.24 9.71
N MET A 516 17.09 -31.34 9.72
CA MET A 516 15.65 -31.40 9.47
C MET A 516 15.03 -32.42 10.42
N THR A 517 13.84 -32.13 10.93
CA THR A 517 13.06 -33.10 11.72
C THR A 517 12.41 -34.16 10.85
N ASP A 518 11.93 -35.24 11.48
CA ASP A 518 11.13 -36.28 10.82
C ASP A 518 9.64 -35.87 10.69
N ALA A 519 8.80 -36.83 10.28
CA ALA A 519 7.35 -36.65 10.11
C ALA A 519 6.61 -36.39 11.43
N GLU A 520 7.19 -36.79 12.56
CA GLU A 520 6.66 -36.55 13.90
C GLU A 520 7.20 -35.24 14.51
N GLY A 521 8.06 -34.52 13.78
CA GLY A 521 8.67 -33.27 14.21
C GLY A 521 9.89 -33.47 15.11
N ASN A 522 10.55 -34.64 15.11
CA ASN A 522 11.71 -34.93 15.95
C ASN A 522 13.02 -34.98 15.14
N ALA A 523 14.13 -34.58 15.77
CA ALA A 523 15.48 -34.83 15.26
C ALA A 523 16.46 -35.14 16.39
N THR A 524 17.47 -35.94 16.09
CA THR A 524 18.60 -36.20 16.98
C THR A 524 19.92 -35.82 16.30
N LEU A 525 20.76 -35.05 16.99
CA LEU A 525 22.08 -34.65 16.54
C LEU A 525 23.13 -35.08 17.55
N VAL A 526 24.04 -35.97 17.15
CA VAL A 526 25.21 -36.33 17.95
C VAL A 526 26.28 -35.25 17.82
N ILE A 527 26.76 -34.76 18.96
CA ILE A 527 27.79 -33.72 19.11
C ILE A 527 28.96 -34.33 19.89
N GLU A 528 30.16 -34.18 19.34
CA GLU A 528 31.39 -34.69 19.94
C GLU A 528 32.48 -33.62 19.92
N GLN A 529 33.41 -33.72 20.87
CA GLN A 529 34.71 -33.09 20.76
C GLN A 529 35.78 -34.18 20.89
N PRO A 530 36.23 -34.78 19.76
CA PRO A 530 37.18 -35.89 19.80
C PRO A 530 38.53 -35.52 20.40
N GLN A 531 38.92 -34.25 20.25
CA GLN A 531 40.14 -33.65 20.80
C GLN A 531 39.80 -32.23 21.27
N GLY A 532 40.27 -31.86 22.44
CA GLY A 532 40.04 -30.55 23.03
C GLY A 532 40.70 -30.42 24.37
N VAL A 533 40.64 -29.22 24.94
CA VAL A 533 41.40 -28.84 26.15
C VAL A 533 40.52 -28.46 27.32
N GLY A 534 39.20 -28.69 27.24
CA GLY A 534 38.27 -28.37 28.32
C GLY A 534 37.47 -27.10 28.05
N LEU A 535 36.52 -27.14 27.11
CA LEU A 535 35.80 -25.94 26.65
C LEU A 535 34.28 -26.06 26.84
N LEU A 536 33.66 -24.92 27.15
CA LEU A 536 32.22 -24.71 27.02
C LEU A 536 31.96 -23.99 25.69
N THR A 537 31.16 -24.61 24.84
CA THR A 537 30.78 -24.08 23.53
C THR A 537 29.31 -23.69 23.54
N PRO A 538 28.99 -22.39 23.45
CA PRO A 538 27.61 -21.92 23.26
C PRO A 538 27.08 -22.32 21.88
N LEU A 539 25.81 -22.72 21.84
CA LEU A 539 25.07 -23.11 20.64
C LEU A 539 23.81 -22.24 20.50
N SER A 540 23.54 -21.76 19.30
CA SER A 540 22.32 -21.06 18.93
C SER A 540 21.54 -21.93 17.95
N VAL A 541 20.34 -22.36 18.33
CA VAL A 541 19.46 -23.20 17.50
C VAL A 541 18.29 -22.38 16.98
N LEU A 542 18.04 -22.44 15.67
CA LEU A 542 16.99 -21.67 15.00
C LEU A 542 16.26 -22.51 13.96
N PRO A 543 14.92 -22.44 13.89
CA PRO A 543 14.17 -22.97 12.75
C PRO A 543 14.53 -22.17 11.48
N VAL A 544 14.49 -22.84 10.33
CA VAL A 544 14.67 -22.23 9.02
C VAL A 544 13.29 -21.87 8.46
N ASN A 545 13.18 -20.70 7.84
CA ASN A 545 11.95 -20.12 7.25
C ASN A 545 10.88 -19.64 8.24
N SER A 546 11.07 -19.79 9.55
CA SER A 546 10.16 -19.24 10.54
C SER A 546 10.31 -17.73 10.71
N LEU A 547 9.19 -17.04 10.92
CA LEU A 547 9.15 -15.65 11.37
C LEU A 547 9.55 -15.53 12.84
N ILE A 548 9.54 -16.64 13.59
CA ILE A 548 10.06 -16.73 14.95
C ILE A 548 11.57 -16.89 14.90
N THR A 549 12.27 -15.76 14.98
CA THR A 549 13.74 -15.68 14.80
C THR A 549 14.51 -15.60 16.11
N THR A 550 13.86 -15.80 17.26
CA THR A 550 14.54 -15.77 18.56
C THR A 550 15.35 -17.06 18.75
N PRO A 551 16.68 -16.98 18.90
CA PRO A 551 17.52 -18.16 19.00
C PRO A 551 17.33 -18.89 20.32
N ILE A 552 17.29 -20.21 20.25
CA ILE A 552 17.32 -21.07 21.42
C ILE A 552 18.77 -21.27 21.81
N ASN A 553 19.16 -20.59 22.89
CA ASN A 553 20.51 -20.68 23.42
C ASN A 553 20.69 -21.95 24.25
N ARG A 554 21.71 -22.72 23.90
CA ARG A 554 22.15 -23.96 24.56
C ARG A 554 23.67 -23.92 24.71
N SER A 555 24.23 -24.86 25.44
CA SER A 555 25.68 -25.04 25.47
C SER A 555 26.05 -26.50 25.71
N VAL A 556 27.19 -26.88 25.15
CA VAL A 556 27.84 -28.16 25.40
C VAL A 556 29.20 -27.91 26.01
N LYS A 557 29.57 -28.73 26.99
CA LYS A 557 30.85 -28.64 27.69
C LYS A 557 31.56 -29.97 27.60
N PHE A 558 32.77 -29.97 27.05
CA PHE A 558 33.63 -31.14 27.01
C PHE A 558 34.78 -30.93 27.98
N THR A 559 34.85 -31.77 29.01
CA THR A 559 35.84 -31.66 30.09
C THR A 559 37.07 -32.53 29.82
N VAL A 560 38.23 -32.15 30.36
CA VAL A 560 39.49 -32.91 30.20
C VAL A 560 40.04 -33.45 31.52
N PRO A 561 40.74 -34.60 31.52
CA PRO A 561 41.34 -35.16 32.73
C PRO A 561 42.59 -34.41 33.21
N THR A 562 43.15 -33.52 32.38
CA THR A 562 44.36 -32.73 32.68
C THR A 562 44.06 -31.43 33.43
N SER A 563 42.79 -31.10 33.67
CA SER A 563 42.35 -29.95 34.46
C SER A 563 41.42 -30.42 35.59
N PRO A 564 41.52 -29.87 36.81
CA PRO A 564 40.62 -30.21 37.91
C PRO A 564 39.23 -29.55 37.79
N ASP A 565 38.23 -30.15 38.41
CA ASP A 565 36.88 -29.56 38.49
C ASP A 565 36.73 -28.60 39.67
N THR A 566 37.48 -27.50 39.62
CA THR A 566 37.50 -26.47 40.68
C THR A 566 37.33 -25.07 40.09
N PRO A 567 36.76 -24.09 40.81
CA PRO A 567 36.65 -22.71 40.33
C PRO A 567 37.98 -22.04 39.99
N GLU A 568 39.08 -22.48 40.59
CA GLU A 568 40.43 -21.95 40.38
C GLU A 568 41.14 -22.49 39.13
N ALA A 569 40.56 -23.48 38.44
CA ALA A 569 41.09 -24.00 37.18
C ALA A 569 40.85 -23.01 36.03
N GLN A 570 41.73 -23.00 35.04
CA GLN A 570 41.52 -22.22 33.82
C GLN A 570 40.58 -22.94 32.85
N MET A 571 40.71 -24.26 32.72
CA MET A 571 39.96 -25.07 31.76
C MET A 571 38.82 -25.85 32.42
N TRP A 572 37.84 -26.30 31.62
CA TRP A 572 36.80 -27.20 32.10
C TRP A 572 37.36 -28.62 32.26
N GLY A 573 37.48 -29.06 33.50
CA GLY A 573 38.22 -30.25 33.88
C GLY A 573 37.37 -31.32 34.56
N HIS A 574 37.91 -32.54 34.63
CA HIS A 574 37.37 -33.64 35.44
C HIS A 574 38.50 -34.48 36.09
N MET A 575 39.69 -33.91 36.30
CA MET A 575 40.77 -34.57 37.03
C MET A 575 40.27 -35.03 38.40
N ALA A 576 40.46 -36.30 38.72
CA ALA A 576 40.09 -36.84 40.02
C ALA A 576 40.92 -36.16 41.13
N ASP A 577 40.27 -35.73 42.20
CA ASP A 577 40.97 -35.10 43.33
C ASP A 577 41.88 -36.08 44.07
N THR A 578 41.49 -37.36 44.12
CA THR A 578 42.29 -38.43 44.69
C THR A 578 42.31 -39.68 43.82
N LEU A 579 43.37 -40.48 43.97
CA LEU A 579 43.51 -41.79 43.37
C LEU A 579 44.02 -42.79 44.41
N THR A 580 43.37 -43.94 44.49
CA THR A 580 43.72 -44.98 45.48
C THR A 580 44.57 -46.06 44.83
N VAL A 581 45.73 -46.37 45.42
CA VAL A 581 46.58 -47.51 45.04
C VAL A 581 46.83 -48.35 46.30
N SER A 582 46.23 -49.55 46.36
CA SER A 582 46.17 -50.38 47.56
C SER A 582 45.53 -49.60 48.74
N ASP A 583 46.23 -49.47 49.87
CA ASP A 583 45.74 -48.75 51.06
C ASP A 583 46.18 -47.28 51.10
N MET A 584 46.82 -46.77 50.03
CA MET A 584 47.31 -45.40 49.94
C MET A 584 46.42 -44.54 49.05
N GLU A 585 46.08 -43.35 49.54
CA GLU A 585 45.36 -42.32 48.81
C GLU A 585 46.34 -41.22 48.37
N PHE A 586 46.40 -40.97 47.07
CA PHE A 586 47.21 -39.92 46.47
C PHE A 586 46.31 -38.75 46.09
N GLN A 587 46.64 -37.55 46.54
CA GLN A 587 45.96 -36.34 46.07
C GLN A 587 46.58 -35.87 44.76
N ARG A 588 45.75 -35.30 43.88
CA ARG A 588 46.27 -34.60 42.70
C ARG A 588 47.23 -33.47 43.09
N PRO A 589 48.15 -33.07 42.21
CA PRO A 589 48.89 -31.82 42.37
C PRO A 589 47.95 -30.63 42.61
N LYS A 590 48.42 -29.61 43.34
CA LYS A 590 47.66 -28.38 43.57
C LYS A 590 47.96 -27.36 42.48
N LEU A 591 46.93 -26.65 42.03
CA LEU A 591 47.10 -25.44 41.25
C LEU A 591 47.84 -24.39 42.08
N ALA A 592 48.53 -23.46 41.43
CA ALA A 592 49.24 -22.38 42.12
C ALA A 592 48.30 -21.52 42.98
N ALA A 593 47.06 -21.31 42.54
CA ALA A 593 46.03 -20.60 43.28
C ALA A 593 45.51 -21.37 44.51
N GLU A 594 45.65 -22.70 44.53
CA GLU A 594 45.21 -23.56 45.64
C GLU A 594 46.31 -23.72 46.72
N ALA A 595 47.56 -23.41 46.39
CA ALA A 595 48.71 -23.63 47.28
C ALA A 595 49.06 -22.37 48.08
N THR A 596 49.08 -22.48 49.41
CA THR A 596 49.36 -21.36 50.34
C THR A 596 50.84 -20.94 50.39
N ALA A 597 51.76 -21.75 49.85
CA ALA A 597 53.21 -21.52 49.92
C ALA A 597 53.96 -22.05 48.68
N ALA A 598 53.45 -21.80 47.46
CA ALA A 598 54.18 -22.16 46.25
C ALA A 598 55.49 -21.35 46.13
N THR A 599 56.63 -22.02 46.04
CA THR A 599 57.95 -21.38 45.85
C THR A 599 58.27 -21.15 44.38
N ARG A 600 57.69 -21.96 43.48
CA ARG A 600 57.77 -21.87 42.02
C ARG A 600 56.43 -22.27 41.38
N THR A 601 56.22 -21.87 40.13
CA THR A 601 55.07 -22.31 39.32
C THR A 601 55.53 -23.04 38.07
N GLN A 602 54.65 -23.86 37.50
CA GLN A 602 54.84 -24.44 36.18
C GLN A 602 53.52 -24.39 35.41
N GLU A 603 53.58 -23.81 34.20
CA GLU A 603 52.49 -23.92 33.23
C GLU A 603 52.57 -25.28 32.53
N GLN A 604 51.46 -26.02 32.57
CA GLN A 604 51.34 -27.31 31.89
C GLN A 604 49.85 -27.60 31.63
N ASP A 605 49.54 -28.09 30.43
CA ASP A 605 48.20 -28.49 30.00
C ASP A 605 47.13 -27.41 30.20
N ASN A 606 47.50 -26.15 29.91
CA ASN A 606 46.68 -24.95 30.09
C ASN A 606 46.29 -24.67 31.55
N GLU A 607 47.08 -25.14 32.51
CA GLU A 607 46.91 -24.85 33.93
C GLU A 607 48.24 -24.38 34.54
N THR A 608 48.17 -23.60 35.63
CA THR A 608 49.35 -23.18 36.39
C THR A 608 49.44 -23.98 37.69
N TRP A 609 50.42 -24.89 37.77
CA TRP A 609 50.61 -25.79 38.90
C TRP A 609 51.62 -25.26 39.91
N ALA A 610 51.38 -25.55 41.19
CA ALA A 610 52.33 -25.26 42.26
C ALA A 610 53.54 -26.22 42.20
N ARG A 611 54.75 -25.67 42.32
CA ARG A 611 56.00 -26.41 42.52
C ARG A 611 56.59 -25.99 43.87
N VAL A 612 57.01 -26.97 44.66
CA VAL A 612 57.63 -26.76 45.98
C VAL A 612 59.12 -27.04 45.91
#